data_AF-A0A0W4ZBL0-F1
#
_entry.id   AF-A0A0W4ZBL0-F1
#
_cell.length_a   1.000
_cell.length_b   1.000
_cell.length_c   1.000
_cell.angle_alpha   90.00
_cell.angle_beta   90.00
_cell.angle_gamma   90.00
#
_symmetry.space_group_name_H-M   'P 1'
#
loop_
_entity.id
_entity.type
_entity.pdbx_description
1 polymer ?
#
loop_
_entity_poly.entity_id
_entity_poly.type
_entity_poly.pdbx_seq_one_letter_code
_entity_poly.pdbx_strand_id
1 'polypeptide(L)'
;MSYNGIGLPTPRGSGTNGYIVRNLSHIRHPREAINPYPSKKSTVRKADKEILEHDRKRKLEIKVLSYRDSLEENRELDEEEIEKKVNEYREKLLNEKTEEIISHDDVKNLKSYQVHELATAKARELEKLRKAFGIREDYQEGDAFKCMNEKRAN
;
A
#
# COMPACT_ATOMS: atom_id res chain seq x y z
N MET A 1 -40.65 -48.81 8.32
CA MET A 1 -40.47 -47.46 7.77
C MET A 1 -39.03 -47.35 7.27
N SER A 2 -38.83 -46.88 6.04
CA SER A 2 -37.51 -46.70 5.43
C SER A 2 -36.70 -45.60 6.15
N TYR A 3 -35.40 -45.81 6.31
CA TYR A 3 -34.50 -44.86 6.99
C TYR A 3 -34.19 -43.67 6.06
N ASN A 4 -34.30 -42.43 6.55
CA ASN A 4 -34.06 -41.20 5.77
C ASN A 4 -34.83 -41.11 4.43
N GLY A 5 -36.01 -41.73 4.33
CA GLY A 5 -36.83 -41.74 3.10
C GLY A 5 -36.22 -42.53 1.94
N ILE A 6 -35.16 -43.33 2.17
CA ILE A 6 -34.49 -44.14 1.15
C ILE A 6 -34.66 -45.64 1.41
N GLY A 7 -34.93 -46.41 0.35
CA GLY A 7 -35.03 -47.87 0.39
C GLY A 7 -36.45 -48.42 0.50
N LEU A 8 -36.57 -49.69 0.91
CA LEU A 8 -37.85 -50.41 0.99
C LEU A 8 -38.51 -50.24 2.37
N PRO A 9 -39.85 -50.19 2.46
CA PRO A 9 -40.56 -50.12 3.73
C PRO A 9 -40.44 -51.42 4.54
N THR A 10 -40.39 -52.58 3.85
CA THR A 10 -40.14 -53.92 4.38
C THR A 10 -39.41 -54.78 3.34
N PRO A 11 -38.44 -55.64 3.72
CA PRO A 11 -37.75 -56.54 2.79
C PRO A 11 -38.61 -57.75 2.34
N ARG A 12 -39.69 -58.07 3.08
CA ARG A 12 -40.63 -59.16 2.75
C ARG A 12 -41.31 -58.90 1.40
N GLY A 13 -41.30 -59.90 0.52
CA GLY A 13 -41.87 -59.78 -0.84
C GLY A 13 -40.93 -59.18 -1.89
N SER A 14 -39.75 -58.67 -1.50
CA SER A 14 -38.77 -58.11 -2.44
C SER A 14 -37.79 -59.14 -3.03
N GLY A 15 -37.77 -60.37 -2.47
CA GLY A 15 -36.84 -61.42 -2.88
C GLY A 15 -35.37 -61.15 -2.52
N THR A 16 -35.07 -60.16 -1.69
CA THR A 16 -33.72 -59.79 -1.25
C THR A 16 -33.67 -59.55 0.27
N ASN A 17 -32.45 -59.42 0.82
CA ASN A 17 -32.24 -59.13 2.24
C ASN A 17 -32.53 -57.67 2.63
N GLY A 18 -32.89 -56.79 1.68
CA GLY A 18 -33.16 -55.37 1.94
C GLY A 18 -31.92 -54.52 2.25
N TYR A 19 -30.73 -54.98 1.87
CA TYR A 19 -29.47 -54.24 2.07
C TYR A 19 -29.37 -53.07 1.09
N ILE A 20 -29.16 -51.85 1.61
CA ILE A 20 -29.14 -50.60 0.83
C ILE A 20 -27.74 -49.99 0.95
N VAL A 21 -27.11 -49.71 -0.19
CA VAL A 21 -25.79 -49.05 -0.27
C VAL A 21 -25.94 -47.67 -0.89
N ARG A 22 -25.17 -46.70 -0.40
CA ARG A 22 -25.09 -45.37 -1.03
C ARG A 22 -24.46 -45.49 -2.42
N ASN A 23 -24.99 -44.76 -3.40
CA ASN A 23 -24.33 -44.65 -4.70
C ASN A 23 -23.01 -43.87 -4.55
N LEU A 24 -21.87 -44.51 -4.83
CA LEU A 24 -20.53 -43.89 -4.76
C LEU A 24 -20.28 -42.93 -5.93
N SER A 25 -20.92 -43.16 -7.07
CA SER A 25 -20.77 -42.38 -8.29
C SER A 25 -21.71 -41.17 -8.36
N HIS A 26 -22.61 -41.02 -7.39
CA HIS A 26 -23.52 -39.88 -7.36
C HIS A 26 -22.76 -38.61 -6.98
N ILE A 27 -22.53 -37.75 -7.98
CA ILE A 27 -21.89 -36.44 -7.80
C ILE A 27 -22.88 -35.55 -7.05
N ARG A 28 -22.55 -35.22 -5.80
CA ARG A 28 -23.31 -34.21 -5.05
C ARG A 28 -23.14 -32.88 -5.75
N HIS A 29 -24.24 -32.24 -6.14
CA HIS A 29 -24.19 -30.85 -6.57
C HIS A 29 -23.54 -30.02 -5.45
N PRO A 30 -22.58 -29.13 -5.77
CA PRO A 30 -21.95 -28.29 -4.77
C PRO A 30 -23.04 -27.53 -4.00
N ARG A 31 -23.00 -27.64 -2.67
CA ARG A 31 -23.86 -26.83 -1.82
C ARG A 31 -23.29 -25.41 -1.88
N GLU A 32 -24.08 -24.55 -2.52
CA GLU A 32 -23.83 -23.12 -2.73
C GLU A 32 -22.74 -22.80 -3.77
N ALA A 33 -23.04 -21.81 -4.62
CA ALA A 33 -22.03 -21.21 -5.46
C ALA A 33 -20.94 -20.66 -4.54
N ILE A 34 -19.70 -21.13 -4.71
CA ILE A 34 -18.54 -20.54 -4.04
C ILE A 34 -18.52 -19.07 -4.47
N ASN A 35 -18.97 -18.18 -3.59
CA ASN A 35 -18.84 -16.75 -3.82
C ASN A 35 -17.34 -16.49 -4.02
N PRO A 36 -16.92 -15.89 -5.15
CA PRO A 36 -15.53 -15.55 -5.35
C PRO A 36 -15.06 -14.75 -4.15
N TYR A 37 -13.89 -15.09 -3.60
CA TYR A 37 -13.31 -14.29 -2.52
C TYR A 37 -13.35 -12.82 -2.91
N PRO A 38 -13.79 -11.92 -2.01
CA PRO A 38 -13.80 -10.50 -2.34
C PRO A 38 -12.38 -10.10 -2.74
N SER A 39 -12.24 -9.58 -3.96
CA SER A 39 -10.98 -9.07 -4.48
C SER A 39 -10.52 -7.93 -3.56
N LYS A 40 -9.66 -8.25 -2.60
CA LYS A 40 -9.01 -7.25 -1.77
C LYS A 40 -7.92 -6.63 -2.63
N LYS A 41 -8.22 -5.47 -3.22
CA LYS A 41 -7.20 -4.63 -3.87
C LYS A 41 -6.08 -4.40 -2.86
N SER A 42 -4.84 -4.70 -3.23
CA SER A 42 -3.69 -4.40 -2.39
C SER A 42 -3.55 -2.88 -2.30
N THR A 43 -3.90 -2.32 -1.14
CA THR A 43 -3.73 -0.89 -0.90
C THR A 43 -2.26 -0.61 -0.58
N VAL A 44 -1.55 0.02 -1.51
CA VAL A 44 -0.21 0.55 -1.24
C VAL A 44 -0.37 1.70 -0.24
N ARG A 45 0.30 1.61 0.92
CA ARG A 45 0.31 2.69 1.92
C ARG A 45 0.94 3.93 1.29
N LYS A 46 0.17 5.02 1.24
CA LYS A 46 0.64 6.32 0.76
C LYS A 46 1.41 7.03 1.87
N ALA A 47 2.30 7.93 1.48
CA ALA A 47 2.93 8.84 2.43
C ALA A 47 1.94 9.89 2.92
N ASP A 48 2.05 10.27 4.20
CA ASP A 48 1.22 11.31 4.79
C ASP A 48 1.95 12.65 4.65
N LYS A 49 1.25 13.64 4.06
CA LYS A 49 1.84 14.94 3.76
C LYS A 49 2.23 15.71 5.03
N GLU A 50 1.42 15.63 6.06
CA GLU A 50 1.65 16.32 7.34
C GLU A 50 2.94 15.84 8.02
N ILE A 51 3.21 14.53 7.99
CA ILE A 51 4.43 13.96 8.56
C ILE A 51 5.65 14.42 7.75
N LEU A 52 5.55 14.43 6.42
CA LEU A 52 6.63 14.90 5.56
C LEU A 52 6.95 16.39 5.77
N GLU A 53 5.91 17.22 5.94
CA GLU A 53 6.07 18.64 6.27
C GLU A 53 6.68 18.85 7.66
N HIS A 54 6.26 18.05 8.64
CA HIS A 54 6.82 18.08 9.98
C HIS A 54 8.31 17.73 9.97
N ASP A 55 8.70 16.67 9.28
CA ASP A 55 10.11 16.26 9.16
C ASP A 55 10.94 17.31 8.42
N ARG A 56 10.37 17.97 7.40
CA ARG A 56 11.00 19.11 6.72
C ARG A 56 11.26 20.28 7.68
N LYS A 57 10.25 20.68 8.46
CA LYS A 57 10.38 21.75 9.47
C LYS A 57 11.41 21.38 10.54
N ARG A 58 11.36 20.15 11.06
CA ARG A 58 12.33 19.63 12.02
C ARG A 58 13.76 19.69 11.48
N LYS A 59 14.00 19.25 10.24
CA LYS A 59 15.32 19.32 9.59
C LYS A 59 15.81 20.76 9.41
N LEU A 60 14.90 21.73 9.28
CA LEU A 60 15.25 23.15 9.22
C LEU A 60 15.67 23.64 10.61
N GLU A 61 14.84 23.41 11.63
CA GLU A 61 15.13 23.85 13.00
C GLU A 61 16.41 23.23 13.55
N ILE A 62 16.73 21.97 13.22
CA ILE A 62 18.01 21.36 13.59
C ILE A 62 19.20 22.14 13.01
N LYS A 63 19.12 22.61 11.77
CA LYS A 63 20.18 23.42 11.16
C LYS A 63 20.29 24.79 11.84
N VAL A 64 19.15 25.43 12.08
CA VAL A 64 19.09 26.72 12.79
C VAL A 64 19.70 26.59 14.19
N LEU A 65 19.40 25.51 14.91
CA LEU A 65 19.98 25.21 16.20
C LEU A 65 21.50 25.03 16.12
N SER A 66 21.99 24.19 15.19
CA SER A 66 23.45 24.00 15.03
C SER A 66 24.20 25.28 14.66
N TYR A 67 23.54 26.18 13.91
CA TYR A 67 24.12 27.47 13.55
C TYR A 67 24.19 28.40 14.77
N ARG A 68 23.13 28.42 15.59
CA ARG A 68 23.14 29.13 16.86
C ARG A 68 24.25 28.64 17.78
N ASP A 69 24.37 27.33 17.97
CA ASP A 69 25.43 26.72 18.81
C ASP A 69 26.83 27.15 18.33
N SER A 70 27.04 27.21 17.01
CA SER A 70 28.31 27.66 16.42
C SER A 70 28.59 29.15 16.70
N LEU A 71 27.57 30.00 16.71
CA LEU A 71 27.72 31.42 17.04
C LEU A 71 28.02 31.64 18.53
N GLU A 72 27.38 30.87 19.40
CA GLU A 72 27.60 30.91 20.86
C GLU A 72 29.01 30.41 21.23
N GLU A 73 29.52 29.37 20.56
CA GLU A 73 30.86 28.83 20.80
C GLU A 73 31.98 29.82 20.46
N ASN A 74 31.78 30.64 19.42
CA ASN A 74 32.75 31.67 19.01
C ASN A 74 32.85 32.83 20.02
N ARG A 75 31.86 33.04 20.91
CA ARG A 75 31.84 34.08 21.98
C ARG A 75 32.12 35.52 21.52
N GLU A 76 32.00 35.82 20.24
CA GLU A 76 32.31 37.14 19.66
C GLU A 76 31.10 38.07 19.60
N LEU A 77 29.88 37.56 19.83
CA LEU A 77 28.62 38.26 19.57
C LEU A 77 27.74 38.29 20.82
N ASP A 78 27.01 39.39 20.98
CA ASP A 78 25.97 39.51 22.00
C ASP A 78 24.72 38.69 21.64
N GLU A 79 23.94 38.31 22.65
CA GLU A 79 22.72 37.48 22.48
C GLU A 79 21.74 38.07 21.46
N GLU A 80 21.56 39.39 21.43
CA GLU A 80 20.69 40.08 20.46
C GLU A 80 21.19 39.96 19.01
N GLU A 81 22.51 39.96 18.82
CA GLU A 81 23.11 39.82 17.49
C GLU A 81 23.04 38.38 16.99
N ILE A 82 23.22 37.43 17.91
CA ILE A 82 23.03 35.99 17.63
C ILE A 82 21.59 35.76 17.16
N GLU A 83 20.59 36.29 17.85
CA GLU A 83 19.19 36.09 17.49
C GLU A 83 18.82 36.70 16.12
N LYS A 84 19.36 37.88 15.79
CA LYS A 84 19.21 38.48 14.45
C LYS A 84 19.78 37.57 13.36
N LYS A 85 21.03 37.11 13.53
CA LYS A 85 21.68 36.22 12.56
C LYS A 85 20.97 34.87 12.42
N VAL A 86 20.47 34.32 13.52
CA VAL A 86 19.71 33.06 13.53
C VAL A 86 18.37 33.22 12.80
N ASN A 87 17.68 34.34 12.99
CA ASN A 87 16.43 34.63 12.27
C ASN A 87 16.67 34.84 10.77
N GLU A 88 17.70 35.61 10.39
CA GLU A 88 18.11 35.74 8.99
C GLU A 88 18.45 34.38 8.36
N TYR A 89 19.16 33.52 9.10
CA TYR A 89 19.48 32.17 8.66
C TYR A 89 18.24 31.28 8.51
N ARG A 90 17.27 31.40 9.42
CA ARG A 90 15.98 30.70 9.34
C ARG A 90 15.20 31.13 8.09
N GLU A 91 15.09 32.43 7.82
CA GLU A 91 14.42 32.96 6.63
C GLU A 91 15.13 32.50 5.34
N LYS A 92 16.46 32.54 5.32
CA LYS A 92 17.26 32.02 4.22
C LYS A 92 16.98 30.54 3.94
N LEU A 93 16.97 29.70 4.96
CA LEU A 93 16.69 28.26 4.82
C LEU A 93 15.25 27.96 4.38
N LEU A 94 14.29 28.79 4.79
CA LEU A 94 12.90 28.69 4.33
C LEU A 94 12.79 28.97 2.83
N ASN A 95 13.49 30.00 2.35
CA ASN A 95 13.50 30.40 0.94
C ASN A 95 14.24 29.39 0.05
N GLU A 96 15.46 28.96 0.43
CA GLU A 96 16.28 28.02 -0.34
C GLU A 96 15.62 26.64 -0.57
N LYS A 97 14.84 26.14 0.40
CA LYS A 97 14.26 24.79 0.35
C LYS A 97 12.91 24.70 -0.36
N THR A 98 12.46 25.76 -1.00
CA THR A 98 11.24 25.71 -1.81
C THR A 98 11.37 24.74 -3.00
N GLU A 99 12.59 24.48 -3.48
CA GLU A 99 12.74 23.83 -4.78
C GLU A 99 12.83 22.28 -4.76
N GLU A 100 13.54 21.60 -3.85
CA GLU A 100 13.54 20.12 -3.86
C GLU A 100 13.67 19.50 -2.47
N ILE A 101 12.79 18.53 -2.14
CA ILE A 101 12.65 17.98 -0.78
C ILE A 101 13.58 16.76 -0.54
N ILE A 102 14.04 16.07 -1.59
CA ILE A 102 14.86 14.86 -1.47
C ILE A 102 15.78 14.75 -2.69
N SER A 103 17.10 14.84 -2.48
CA SER A 103 18.07 14.55 -3.54
C SER A 103 18.15 13.04 -3.79
N HIS A 104 18.62 12.61 -4.96
CA HIS A 104 18.66 11.19 -5.30
C HIS A 104 19.59 10.39 -4.36
N ASP A 105 20.62 11.03 -3.82
CA ASP A 105 21.53 10.42 -2.84
C ASP A 105 20.89 10.29 -1.44
N ASP A 106 19.98 11.19 -1.08
CA ASP A 106 19.23 11.09 0.18
C ASP A 106 18.34 9.84 0.22
N VAL A 107 17.77 9.44 -0.93
CA VAL A 107 16.89 8.26 -1.02
C VAL A 107 17.62 6.97 -0.63
N LYS A 108 18.90 6.83 -1.02
CA LYS A 108 19.71 5.65 -0.70
C LYS A 108 20.09 5.58 0.78
N ASN A 109 20.16 6.73 1.43
CA ASN A 109 20.53 6.86 2.84
C ASN A 109 19.33 6.84 3.79
N LEU A 110 18.11 6.65 3.26
CA LEU A 110 16.91 6.54 4.09
C LEU A 110 16.99 5.31 5.01
N LYS A 111 16.69 5.54 6.28
CA LYS A 111 16.66 4.47 7.29
C LYS A 111 15.31 3.77 7.26
N SER A 112 15.28 2.53 7.74
CA SER A 112 14.08 1.69 7.75
C SER A 112 12.86 2.32 8.46
N TYR A 113 13.09 3.19 9.44
CA TYR A 113 12.02 3.88 10.18
C TYR A 113 11.42 5.09 9.45
N GLN A 114 12.04 5.58 8.37
CA GLN A 114 11.55 6.73 7.60
C GLN A 114 10.48 6.29 6.59
N VAL A 115 9.39 5.73 7.10
CA VAL A 115 8.38 5.03 6.29
C VAL A 115 7.73 5.95 5.25
N HIS A 116 7.45 7.20 5.59
CA HIS A 116 6.79 8.13 4.68
C HIS A 116 7.72 8.63 3.58
N GLU A 117 8.99 8.92 3.90
CA GLU A 117 10.02 9.27 2.91
C GLU A 117 10.30 8.09 1.96
N LEU A 118 10.34 6.87 2.48
CA LEU A 118 10.44 5.66 1.65
C LEU A 118 9.21 5.47 0.76
N ALA A 119 8.01 5.77 1.26
CA ALA A 119 6.78 5.67 0.49
C ALA A 119 6.71 6.74 -0.62
N THR A 120 7.15 7.98 -0.38
CA THR A 120 7.24 9.00 -1.44
C THR A 120 8.27 8.63 -2.50
N ALA A 121 9.45 8.15 -2.08
CA ALA A 121 10.49 7.68 -3.00
C ALA A 121 9.99 6.52 -3.88
N LYS A 122 9.37 5.50 -3.28
CA LYS A 122 8.78 4.38 -4.01
C LYS A 122 7.67 4.81 -4.96
N ALA A 123 6.82 5.76 -4.56
CA ALA A 123 5.78 6.29 -5.44
C ALA A 123 6.40 6.95 -6.69
N ARG A 124 7.47 7.74 -6.52
CA ARG A 124 8.21 8.39 -7.63
C ARG A 124 8.89 7.36 -8.53
N GLU A 125 9.51 6.32 -7.96
CA GLU A 125 10.11 5.22 -8.73
C GLU A 125 9.07 4.45 -9.54
N LEU A 126 7.94 4.10 -8.92
CA LEU A 126 6.84 3.41 -9.59
C LEU A 126 6.24 4.26 -10.71
N GLU A 127 6.13 5.57 -10.52
CA GLU A 127 5.66 6.46 -11.57
C GLU A 127 6.65 6.51 -12.76
N LYS A 128 7.95 6.54 -12.48
CA LYS A 128 9.00 6.48 -13.51
C LYS A 128 8.95 5.16 -14.27
N LEU A 129 8.79 4.03 -13.56
CA LEU A 129 8.63 2.71 -14.15
C LEU A 129 7.36 2.62 -14.99
N ARG A 130 6.22 3.13 -14.50
CA ARG A 130 4.96 3.18 -15.24
C ARG A 130 5.14 3.90 -16.58
N LYS A 131 5.79 5.06 -16.57
CA LYS A 131 6.12 5.84 -17.77
C LYS A 131 7.04 5.05 -18.71
N ALA A 132 8.07 4.39 -18.18
CA ALA A 132 9.01 3.58 -18.97
C ALA A 132 8.34 2.37 -19.65
N PHE A 133 7.40 1.71 -18.98
CA PHE A 133 6.62 0.62 -19.56
C PHE A 133 5.48 1.09 -20.47
N GLY A 134 5.30 2.40 -20.67
CA GLY A 134 4.23 2.95 -21.51
C GLY A 134 2.82 2.71 -20.96
N ILE A 135 2.69 2.43 -19.66
CA ILE A 135 1.39 2.19 -19.02
C ILE A 135 0.70 3.54 -18.85
N ARG A 136 -0.54 3.66 -19.34
CA ARG A 136 -1.32 4.90 -19.25
C ARG A 136 -1.73 5.21 -17.79
N GLU A 137 -2.01 6.48 -17.49
CA GLU A 137 -2.39 6.90 -16.13
C GLU A 137 -3.77 6.40 -15.70
N ASP A 138 -4.65 6.23 -16.67
CA ASP A 138 -6.01 5.73 -16.56
C ASP A 138 -6.10 4.20 -16.58
N TYR A 139 -4.97 3.49 -16.71
CA TYR A 139 -4.94 2.03 -16.76
C TYR A 139 -5.49 1.41 -15.47
N GLN A 140 -6.58 0.64 -15.57
CA GLN A 140 -7.10 -0.16 -14.46
C GLN A 140 -6.67 -1.61 -14.61
N GLU A 141 -6.28 -2.21 -13.48
CA GLU A 141 -5.99 -3.64 -13.43
C GLU A 141 -7.19 -4.45 -13.93
N GLY A 142 -6.95 -5.32 -14.91
CA GLY A 142 -7.99 -6.13 -15.56
C GLY A 142 -8.50 -5.59 -16.89
N ASP A 143 -8.17 -4.35 -17.29
CA ASP A 143 -8.60 -3.78 -18.57
C ASP A 143 -8.11 -4.61 -19.79
N ALA A 144 -6.94 -5.23 -19.68
CA ALA A 144 -6.42 -6.14 -20.71
C ALA A 144 -7.33 -7.36 -20.95
N PHE A 145 -8.04 -7.85 -19.93
CA PHE A 145 -8.94 -9.00 -20.03
C PHE A 145 -10.36 -8.63 -20.47
N LYS A 146 -10.80 -7.38 -20.26
CA LYS A 146 -12.11 -6.91 -20.72
C LYS A 146 -12.24 -6.98 -22.24
N CYS A 147 -11.22 -6.50 -22.96
CA CYS A 147 -11.16 -6.58 -24.43
C CYS A 147 -11.20 -8.04 -24.95
N MET A 148 -10.59 -8.98 -24.23
CA MET A 148 -10.63 -10.41 -24.59
C MET A 148 -12.01 -11.04 -24.40
N ASN A 149 -12.72 -10.68 -23.32
CA ASN A 149 -14.05 -11.20 -23.04
C ASN A 149 -15.09 -10.66 -24.03
N GLU A 150 -14.99 -9.37 -24.39
CA GLU A 150 -15.87 -8.76 -25.41
C GLU A 150 -15.70 -9.40 -26.80
N LYS A 151 -14.46 -9.75 -27.18
CA LYS A 151 -14.19 -10.46 -28.44
C LYS A 151 -14.65 -11.92 -28.48
N ARG A 152 -14.89 -12.56 -27.33
CA ARG A 152 -15.42 -13.93 -27.22
C ARG A 152 -16.95 -13.98 -27.18
N ALA A 153 -17.59 -12.87 -26.84
CA ALA A 153 -19.05 -12.76 -26.74
C ALA A 153 -19.72 -12.38 -28.07
N ASN A 154 -18.94 -11.93 -29.05
CA ASN A 154 -19.34 -11.74 -30.45
C ASN A 154 -18.85 -12.92 -31.30
#